data_AF-V7AUS2-F1
#
_entry.id   AF-V7AUS2-F1
#
_cell.length_a   1.000
_cell.length_b   1.000
_cell.length_c   1.000
_cell.angle_alpha   90.00
_cell.angle_beta   90.00
_cell.angle_gamma   90.00
#
_symmetry.space_group_name_H-M   'P 1'
#
loop_
_entity.id
_entity.type
_entity.pdbx_description
1 polymer ?
#
loop_
_entity_poly.entity_id
_entity_poly.type
_entity_poly.pdbx_seq_one_letter_code
_entity_poly.pdbx_strand_id
1 'polypeptide(L)' 'MSAVNITNVTVLDNPASFLTPFQFEISYECLTALKD' A
#
# COMPACT_ATOMS: atom_id res chain seq x y z
N MET A 1 5.84 1.48 -19.61
CA MET A 1 4.89 0.81 -18.69
C MET A 1 5.56 0.68 -17.34
N SER A 2 4.83 0.90 -16.25
CA SER A 2 5.36 0.69 -14.90
C SER A 2 5.57 -0.81 -14.65
N ALA A 3 6.63 -1.18 -13.94
CA ALA A 3 6.90 -2.57 -13.55
C ALA A 3 5.99 -3.02 -12.39
N VAL A 4 5.50 -2.07 -11.58
CA VAL A 4 4.63 -2.29 -10.44
C VAL A 4 3.47 -1.31 -10.49
N ASN A 5 2.25 -1.80 -10.29
CA ASN A 5 1.06 -0.97 -10.15
C ASN A 5 0.42 -1.23 -8.78
N ILE A 6 0.01 -0.17 -8.10
CA ILE A 6 -0.77 -0.30 -6.85
C ILE A 6 -2.24 -0.50 -7.24
N THR A 7 -2.85 -1.57 -6.74
CA THR A 7 -4.25 -1.93 -7.03
C THR A 7 -5.21 -1.46 -5.96
N ASN A 8 -4.76 -1.39 -4.70
CA ASN A 8 -5.58 -0.92 -3.59
C ASN A 8 -4.74 -0.32 -2.46
N VAL A 9 -5.32 0.63 -1.74
CA VAL A 9 -4.78 1.19 -0.49
C VAL A 9 -5.93 1.32 0.50
N THR A 10 -5.94 0.46 1.51
CA THR A 10 -6.91 0.52 2.61
C THR A 10 -6.25 1.20 3.80
N VAL A 11 -6.90 2.23 4.34
CA VAL A 11 -6.47 2.85 5.60
C VAL A 11 -7.07 2.05 6.74
N LEU A 12 -6.22 1.42 7.54
CA LEU A 12 -6.65 0.63 8.69
C LEU A 12 -6.83 1.53 9.91
N ASP A 13 -7.74 1.13 10.81
CA ASP A 13 -8.04 1.81 12.07
C ASP A 13 -8.43 3.30 11.94
N ASN A 14 -9.17 3.67 10.89
CA ASN A 14 -9.68 5.03 10.69
C ASN A 14 -11.19 5.12 10.97
N PRO A 15 -11.67 6.02 11.87
CA PRO A 15 -10.93 7.10 12.56
C PRO A 15 -10.07 6.62 13.74
N ALA A 16 -8.93 7.28 13.91
CA ALA A 16 -7.91 6.95 14.90
C ALA A 16 -7.58 8.15 15.81
N SER A 17 -6.96 7.90 16.96
CA SER A 17 -6.44 8.99 17.80
C SER A 17 -5.24 9.67 17.14
N PHE A 18 -4.97 10.94 17.42
CA PHE A 18 -3.86 11.65 16.76
C PHE A 18 -2.48 10.98 16.96
N LEU A 19 -2.30 10.27 18.07
CA LEU A 19 -1.04 9.59 18.40
C LEU A 19 -0.97 8.14 17.91
N THR A 20 -2.04 7.59 17.32
CA THR A 20 -1.98 6.21 16.80
C THR A 20 -1.18 6.19 15.51
N PRO A 21 -0.30 5.18 15.31
CA PRO A 21 0.44 5.02 14.06
C PRO A 21 -0.49 4.90 12.86
N PHE A 22 -0.08 5.48 11.73
CA PHE A 22 -0.78 5.27 10.47
C PHE A 22 -0.56 3.84 9.99
N GLN A 23 -1.67 3.16 9.70
CA GLN A 23 -1.66 1.80 9.20
C GLN A 23 -2.32 1.76 7.82
N PHE A 24 -1.59 1.22 6.85
CA PHE A 24 -2.08 1.06 5.48
C PHE A 24 -1.88 -0.38 5.05
N GLU A 25 -2.92 -0.96 4.48
CA GLU A 25 -2.84 -2.20 3.73
C GLU A 25 -2.75 -1.83 2.25
N ILE A 26 -1.61 -2.13 1.62
CA ILE A 26 -1.36 -1.80 0.22
C ILE A 26 -1.31 -3.09 -0.58
N SER A 27 -2.19 -3.21 -1.57
CA SER A 27 -2.13 -4.28 -2.57
C SER A 27 -1.50 -3.74 -3.85
N TYR A 28 -0.56 -4.49 -4.41
CA TYR A 28 0.10 -4.14 -5.66
C TYR A 28 0.29 -5.38 -6.55
N GLU A 29 0.37 -5.13 -7.85
CA GLU A 29 0.73 -6.13 -8.85
C GLU A 29 2.10 -5.80 -9.43
N CYS A 30 2.88 -6.84 -9.69
CA CYS A 30 4.21 -6.74 -10.30
C CYS A 30 4.14 -7.38 -11.70
N LEU A 31 4.24 -6.54 -12.73
CA LEU A 31 4.13 -6.96 -14.13
C LEU A 31 5.44 -7.57 -14.66
N THR A 32 6.57 -7.25 -14.04
CA THR A 32 7.89 -7.73 -14.42
C THR A 32 8.77 -7.95 -13.19
N ALA A 33 9.52 -9.05 -13.13
CA ALA A 33 10.41 -9.32 -12.01
C ALA A 33 11.42 -8.18 -11.76
N LEU A 34 11.47 -7.70 -10.53
CA LEU A 34 12.43 -6.69 -10.07
C LEU A 34 13.77 -7.37 -9.75
N LYS A 35 14.88 -6.66 -9.98
CA LYS A 35 16.24 -7.16 -9.75
C LYS A 35 16.86 -6.70 -8.44
N ASP A 36 16.22 -5.74 -7.77
CA ASP A 36 16.72 -5.03 -6.57
C ASP A 36 16.04 -5.52 -5.29
#